data_AF-E8XAT1-F1
#
_entry.id   AF-E8XAT1-F1
#
_cell.length_a   1.000
_cell.length_b   1.000
_cell.length_c   1.000
_cell.angle_alpha   90.00
_cell.angle_beta   90.00
_cell.angle_gamma   90.00
#
_symmetry.space_group_name_H-M   'P 1'
#
loop_
_entity.id
_entity.type
_entity.pdbx_description
1 polymer ?
#
loop_
_entity_poly.entity_id
_entity_poly.type
_entity_poly.pdbx_seq_one_letter_code
_entity_poly.pdbx_strand_id
1 'polypeptide(L)'
;MRLKTVGPIVASQGRNTLQETTMKIFQRYNPLQVAKYVKILFRGRLYIKDVGAFEFDKGKILIPKVRDKQHLSVMSEVNRQVMRLQTEMA
;
A
#
# COMPACT_ATOMS: atom_id res chain seq x y z
N MET A 1 5.25 -36.81 47.03
CA MET A 1 5.84 -35.70 46.25
C MET A 1 5.19 -35.67 44.88
N ARG A 2 4.36 -34.67 44.58
CA ARG A 2 3.71 -34.49 43.27
C ARG A 2 4.15 -33.15 42.69
N LEU A 3 4.55 -33.18 41.42
CA LEU A 3 5.11 -32.07 40.66
C LEU A 3 4.14 -30.88 40.63
N LYS A 4 4.67 -29.68 40.84
CA LYS A 4 3.96 -28.42 40.57
C LYS A 4 3.88 -28.25 39.05
N THR A 5 2.66 -28.29 38.52
CA THR A 5 2.36 -28.01 37.12
C THR A 5 2.74 -26.56 36.81
N VAL A 6 3.78 -26.37 36.00
CA VAL A 6 4.08 -25.07 35.38
C VAL A 6 3.01 -24.80 34.32
N GLY A 7 2.21 -23.76 34.54
CA GLY A 7 1.20 -23.31 33.58
C GLY A 7 1.84 -22.87 32.25
N PRO A 8 1.04 -22.74 31.18
CA PRO A 8 1.58 -22.44 29.87
C PRO A 8 2.27 -21.08 29.88
N ILE A 9 3.53 -21.09 29.46
CA ILE A 9 4.29 -19.89 29.08
C ILE A 9 3.51 -19.28 27.91
N VAL A 10 2.77 -18.21 28.19
CA VAL A 10 2.24 -17.32 27.16
C VAL A 10 3.46 -16.70 26.49
N ALA A 11 3.89 -17.28 25.37
CA ALA A 11 4.83 -16.66 24.48
C ALA A 11 4.18 -15.36 23.99
N SER A 12 4.58 -14.25 24.62
CA SER A 12 4.28 -12.91 24.15
C SER A 12 4.76 -12.82 22.72
N GLN A 13 3.81 -12.80 21.77
CA GLN A 13 4.13 -12.44 20.39
C GLN A 13 4.86 -11.09 20.44
N GLY A 14 6.15 -11.13 20.14
CA GLY A 14 6.92 -9.93 19.84
C GLY A 14 6.30 -9.30 18.60
N ARG A 15 5.37 -8.37 18.80
CA ARG A 15 4.94 -7.42 17.78
C ARG A 15 6.11 -6.47 17.51
N ASN A 16 7.12 -6.96 16.80
CA ASN A 16 8.04 -6.11 16.06
C ASN A 16 7.45 -5.84 14.68
N THR A 17 6.37 -5.06 14.65
CA THR A 17 5.84 -4.39 13.45
C THR A 17 5.88 -2.89 13.69
N LEU A 18 7.09 -2.37 13.95
CA LEU A 18 7.33 -0.94 14.00
C LEU A 18 7.03 -0.37 12.61
N GLN A 19 5.89 0.31 12.54
CA GLN A 19 5.32 1.01 11.39
C GLN A 19 4.79 0.12 10.26
N GLU A 20 3.66 -0.54 10.52
CA GLU A 20 2.63 -0.62 9.47
C GLU A 20 2.29 0.83 9.07
N THR A 21 2.99 1.36 8.08
CA THR A 21 2.50 2.51 7.31
C THR A 21 1.16 2.04 6.78
N THR A 22 0.05 2.49 7.39
CA THR A 22 -1.31 1.99 7.11
C THR A 22 -1.53 1.86 5.61
N MET A 23 -1.47 0.62 5.11
CA MET A 23 -1.51 0.33 3.68
C MET A 23 -2.95 0.48 3.22
N LYS A 24 -3.22 1.44 2.34
CA LYS A 24 -4.58 1.60 1.80
C LYS A 24 -4.88 0.47 0.84
N ILE A 25 -5.96 -0.25 1.12
CA ILE A 25 -6.49 -1.29 0.26
C ILE A 25 -7.66 -0.73 -0.54
N PHE A 26 -7.56 -0.78 -1.86
CA PHE A 26 -8.62 -0.48 -2.80
C PHE A 26 -9.30 -1.80 -3.19
N GLN A 27 -10.53 -1.99 -2.69
CA GLN A 27 -11.33 -3.20 -2.99
C GLN A 27 -11.79 -3.26 -4.46
N ARG A 28 -11.80 -2.11 -5.15
CA ARG A 28 -12.11 -1.98 -6.57
C ARG A 28 -11.10 -1.05 -7.22
N TYR A 29 -10.75 -1.32 -8.47
CA TYR A 29 -9.87 -0.45 -9.23
C TYR A 29 -10.63 0.80 -9.72
N ASN A 30 -10.24 1.96 -9.18
CA ASN A 30 -10.69 3.27 -9.66
C ASN A 30 -9.46 4.20 -9.76
N PRO A 31 -8.92 4.43 -10.97
CA PRO A 31 -7.68 5.18 -11.16
C PRO A 31 -7.71 6.59 -10.52
N LEU A 32 -8.86 7.27 -10.56
CA LEU A 32 -9.02 8.62 -10.02
C LEU A 32 -8.98 8.62 -8.49
N GLN A 33 -9.64 7.66 -7.83
CA GLN A 33 -9.58 7.55 -6.36
C GLN A 33 -8.17 7.17 -5.88
N VAL A 34 -7.50 6.26 -6.59
CA VAL A 34 -6.10 5.91 -6.30
C VAL A 34 -5.20 7.13 -6.48
N ALA A 35 -5.37 7.88 -7.57
CA ALA A 35 -4.61 9.10 -7.83
C ALA A 35 -4.83 10.17 -6.75
N LYS A 36 -6.06 10.36 -6.26
CA LYS A 36 -6.33 11.27 -5.14
C LYS A 36 -5.56 10.86 -3.88
N TYR A 37 -5.55 9.58 -3.55
CA TYR A 37 -4.79 9.06 -2.40
C TYR A 37 -3.28 9.30 -2.57
N VAL A 38 -2.73 8.96 -3.73
CA VAL A 38 -1.31 9.18 -4.07
C VAL A 38 -0.95 10.66 -4.10
N LYS A 39 -1.85 11.55 -4.54
CA LYS A 39 -1.63 13.00 -4.56
C LYS A 39 -1.59 13.60 -3.16
N ILE A 40 -2.49 13.17 -2.27
CA ILE A 40 -2.61 13.72 -0.91
C ILE A 40 -1.44 13.30 -0.02
N LEU A 41 -0.95 12.06 -0.19
CA LEU A 41 0.15 11.53 0.60
C LEU A 41 1.48 11.65 -0.15
N PHE A 42 2.53 12.15 0.51
CA PHE A 42 3.84 12.30 -0.12
C PHE A 42 4.53 10.96 -0.44
N ARG A 43 4.35 9.92 0.39
CA ARG A 43 4.97 8.60 0.20
C ARG A 43 4.12 7.52 0.86
N GLY A 44 4.13 6.31 0.31
CA GLY A 44 3.48 5.18 0.96
C GLY A 44 3.37 3.93 0.08
N ARG A 45 2.49 3.02 0.52
CA ARG A 45 2.14 1.81 -0.22
C ARG A 45 0.63 1.71 -0.35
N LEU A 46 0.17 1.08 -1.42
CA LEU A 46 -1.23 0.76 -1.63
C LEU A 46 -1.39 -0.64 -2.23
N TYR A 47 -2.53 -1.25 -1.99
CA TYR A 47 -2.95 -2.50 -2.63
C TYR A 47 -4.19 -2.24 -3.47
N ILE A 48 -4.21 -2.80 -4.67
CA ILE A 48 -5.42 -2.86 -5.50
C ILE A 48 -5.78 -4.34 -5.60
N LYS A 49 -6.98 -4.68 -5.13
CA LYS A 49 -7.50 -6.05 -5.20
C LYS A 49 -7.44 -6.57 -6.63
N ASP A 50 -6.98 -7.81 -6.79
CA ASP A 50 -6.83 -8.52 -8.07
C ASP A 50 -5.80 -7.91 -9.05
N VAL A 51 -5.06 -6.89 -8.62
CA VAL A 51 -3.96 -6.29 -9.40
C VAL A 51 -2.64 -6.49 -8.68
N GLY A 52 -2.49 -5.93 -7.47
CA GLY A 52 -1.25 -6.04 -6.73
C GLY A 52 -0.91 -4.83 -5.87
N ALA A 53 0.30 -4.87 -5.31
CA ALA A 53 0.84 -3.85 -4.43
C ALA A 53 1.69 -2.84 -5.21
N PHE A 54 1.56 -1.58 -4.84
CA PHE A 54 2.30 -0.48 -5.44
C PHE A 54 2.95 0.38 -4.35
N GLU A 55 4.14 0.86 -4.64
CA GLU A 55 4.84 1.85 -3.83
C GLU A 55 4.77 3.20 -4.55
N PHE A 56 4.64 4.29 -3.80
CA PHE A 56 4.63 5.63 -4.37
C PHE A 56 5.49 6.57 -3.52
N ASP A 57 6.08 7.55 -4.19
CA ASP A 57 6.89 8.60 -3.58
C ASP A 57 6.72 9.91 -4.36
N LYS A 58 6.76 11.04 -3.66
CA LYS A 58 6.53 12.40 -4.16
C LYS A 58 5.30 12.51 -5.07
N GLY A 59 4.21 11.84 -4.67
CA GLY A 59 2.95 11.83 -5.41
C GLY A 59 3.00 11.05 -6.74
N LYS A 60 3.92 10.11 -6.91
CA LYS A 60 4.00 9.26 -8.12
C LYS A 60 4.13 7.79 -7.75
N ILE A 61 3.37 6.94 -8.41
CA ILE A 61 3.58 5.49 -8.33
C ILE A 61 4.94 5.17 -8.98
N LEU A 62 5.77 4.46 -8.23
CA LEU A 62 7.09 3.98 -8.66
C LEU A 62 6.94 2.77 -9.59
N ILE A 63 8.02 2.43 -10.31
CA ILE A 63 8.05 1.22 -11.12
C ILE A 63 7.72 0.01 -10.24
N PRO A 64 6.67 -0.77 -10.55
CA PRO A 64 6.29 -1.92 -9.75
C PRO A 64 7.39 -2.98 -9.75
N LYS A 65 7.51 -3.71 -8.63
CA LYS A 65 8.46 -4.83 -8.51
C LYS A 65 8.16 -5.94 -9.51
N VAL A 66 6.87 -6.19 -9.77
CA VAL A 66 6.39 -7.09 -10.82
C VAL A 66 6.22 -6.27 -12.10
N ARG A 67 7.03 -6.55 -13.12
CA ARG A 67 7.09 -5.75 -14.36
C ARG A 67 6.21 -6.31 -15.48
N ASP A 68 5.03 -6.83 -15.15
CA ASP A 68 4.08 -7.29 -16.15
C ASP A 68 3.31 -6.12 -16.80
N LYS A 69 2.62 -6.42 -17.91
CA LYS A 69 1.87 -5.42 -18.68
C LYS A 69 0.76 -4.76 -17.85
N GLN A 70 0.12 -5.52 -16.94
CA GLN A 70 -1.01 -5.03 -16.15
C GLN A 70 -0.54 -3.99 -15.12
N HIS A 71 0.51 -4.30 -14.36
CA HIS A 71 1.10 -3.41 -13.37
C HIS A 71 1.65 -2.13 -13.99
N LEU A 72 2.33 -2.24 -15.14
CA LEU A 72 2.84 -1.08 -15.88
C LEU A 72 1.72 -0.19 -16.43
N SER A 73 0.62 -0.80 -16.90
CA SER A 73 -0.56 -0.08 -17.36
C SER A 73 -1.22 0.70 -16.23
N VAL A 74 -1.44 0.04 -15.08
CA VAL A 74 -2.05 0.64 -13.88
C VAL A 74 -1.20 1.79 -13.34
N MET A 75 0.12 1.58 -13.21
CA MET A 75 1.06 2.64 -12.82
C MET A 75 0.93 3.86 -13.74
N SER A 76 0.98 3.64 -15.06
CA SER A 76 0.93 4.72 -16.05
C SER A 76 -0.40 5.46 -16.00
N GLU A 77 -1.50 4.75 -15.86
CA GLU A 77 -2.85 5.33 -15.78
C GLU A 77 -3.04 6.19 -14.53
N VAL A 78 -2.67 5.67 -13.36
CA VAL A 78 -2.77 6.43 -12.11
C VAL A 78 -1.87 7.66 -12.14
N ASN A 79 -0.63 7.55 -12.62
CA ASN A 79 0.26 8.70 -12.72
C ASN A 79 -0.26 9.79 -13.68
N ARG A 80 -0.92 9.41 -14.78
CA ARG A 80 -1.63 10.37 -15.65
C ARG A 80 -2.75 11.10 -14.91
N GLN A 81 -3.53 10.40 -14.11
CA GLN A 81 -4.58 11.02 -13.30
C GLN A 81 -4.01 11.96 -12.24
N VAL A 82 -2.89 11.60 -11.60
CA VAL A 82 -2.22 12.52 -10.66
C VAL A 82 -1.78 13.80 -11.36
N MET A 83 -1.18 13.72 -12.55
CA MET A 83 -0.79 14.91 -13.32
C MET A 83 -1.99 15.79 -13.67
N ARG A 84 -3.12 15.21 -14.10
CA ARG A 84 -4.35 15.97 -14.37
C ARG A 84 -4.86 16.70 -13.15
N LEU A 85 -4.90 16.01 -12.01
CA LEU A 85 -5.29 16.61 -10.73
C LEU A 85 -4.34 17.73 -10.29
N GLN A 86 -3.07 17.73 -10.72
CA GLN A 86 -2.13 18.82 -10.46
C GLN A 86 -2.42 20.04 -11.34
N THR A 87 -2.74 19.84 -12.62
CA THR A 87 -3.07 20.92 -13.56
C THR A 87 -4.41 21.62 -13.23
N GLU A 88 -5.39 20.91 -12.68
CA GLU A 88 -6.72 21.47 -12.34
C GLU A 88 -6.72 22.43 -11.13
N MET A 89 -5.62 22.54 -10.37
CA MET A 89 -5.51 23.44 -9.20
C MET A 89 -4.47 24.55 -9.40
N ALA A 90 -3.98 24.74 -10.63
CA ALA A 90 -2.99 25.76 -11.00
C ALA A 90 -3.66 26.96 -11.68
#